data_AF-K9GYI7-F1
#
_entry.id   AF-K9GYI7-F1
#
_cell.length_a   1.000
_cell.length_b   1.000
_cell.length_c   1.000
_cell.angle_alpha   90.00
_cell.angle_beta   90.00
_cell.angle_gamma   90.00
#
_symmetry.space_group_name_H-M   'P 1'
#
loop_
_entity.id
_entity.type
_entity.pdbx_description
1 polymer ?
#
loop_
_entity_poly.entity_id
_entity_poly.type
_entity_poly.pdbx_seq_one_letter_code
_entity_poly.pdbx_strand_id
1 'polypeptide(L)'
;MHIGSRTASSSFGTLKSFTLLQIAQTFGWYIFSAWWFTVVYVWSSSNDSNLELVKRGRPHERPTLNERPIYLHSFHAFLACVQAVFHLYNDYDRIAVPIAEKCTKKNDQRTHPVLPTSKYLRGALLPELAAGAFRSITVAGASLVIYPMFFRSFAWSWSLYFAKLFWSFPRSAAEPQSFIPSIFPYFFFKTLIPGAMLVLSWQTANLFYSVFIGKEPSKRGQPLTTEAKDPNGSLLSGLKARKEIVKTFALWELSLISQRVPDRRKAIFNDIEREGGSAWSQVLACTTDVIKAINTRIEESKNPAPVTNSLPQTKKSEPVLQILPRLSEPIKDENIFTTAPKAASRQDKFGDAFSSAAKSFGQSEDWTPTARARVRDAFDRASSAMLSPEQKQKYLGSTQKFKLLAGGPYASHTPKDMNPILARILRSPIGQPLCQTYAQRLSSIVLGTPESSLSLIVDAVESLTRLLIASLAEDPYGKVQADVPSVVRLLTRTVLTLDAFAHQGGLDAHWTDINFPPSSDPQAQAVARRIPDVEIVLSALRDGLKDLLAAFRPYLRDIGIAGKDLRLAKEAAGIDGEEVS
;
A
#
# COMPACT_ATOMS: atom_id res chain seq x y z
N MET A 1 -0.40 -1.05 -9.70
CA MET A 1 -1.87 -1.12 -9.74
C MET A 1 -2.44 -1.97 -8.62
N HIS A 2 -3.49 -1.47 -7.97
CA HIS A 2 -4.23 -2.16 -6.91
C HIS A 2 -5.67 -1.63 -6.78
N ILE A 3 -6.55 -2.33 -6.06
CA ILE A 3 -7.95 -1.93 -5.84
C ILE A 3 -8.14 -1.45 -4.40
N GLY A 4 -8.95 -0.39 -4.23
CA GLY A 4 -9.26 0.13 -2.89
C GLY A 4 -8.18 1.06 -2.35
N SER A 5 -8.42 1.64 -1.18
CA SER A 5 -7.41 2.45 -0.47
C SER A 5 -6.37 1.54 0.18
N ARG A 6 -5.11 1.99 0.26
CA ARG A 6 -4.12 1.30 1.10
C ARG A 6 -4.48 1.44 2.56
N THR A 7 -4.51 0.31 3.25
CA THR A 7 -4.84 0.23 4.66
C THR A 7 -3.62 -0.27 5.42
N ALA A 8 -3.10 0.57 6.29
CA ALA A 8 -2.06 0.23 7.25
C ALA A 8 -2.36 0.92 8.57
N SER A 9 -1.78 0.43 9.67
CA SER A 9 -1.97 1.01 11.00
C SER A 9 -1.39 2.43 11.14
N SER A 10 -0.46 2.83 10.26
CA SER A 10 0.12 4.18 10.17
C SER A 10 0.50 4.54 8.74
N SER A 11 0.70 5.83 8.47
CA SER A 11 1.19 6.31 7.17
C SER A 11 2.62 5.81 6.88
N PHE A 12 3.48 5.69 7.89
CA PHE A 12 4.80 5.04 7.72
C PHE A 12 4.66 3.54 7.45
N GLY A 13 3.70 2.87 8.08
CA GLY A 13 3.35 1.48 7.75
C GLY A 13 2.94 1.32 6.28
N THR A 14 2.22 2.31 5.74
CA THR A 14 1.88 2.36 4.31
C THR A 14 3.12 2.49 3.45
N LEU A 15 4.10 3.32 3.84
CA LEU A 15 5.38 3.41 3.12
C LEU A 15 6.14 2.07 3.13
N LYS A 16 6.13 1.36 4.26
CA LYS A 16 6.75 0.04 4.40
C LYS A 16 6.03 -1.04 3.58
N SER A 17 4.75 -0.84 3.26
CA SER A 17 4.00 -1.77 2.39
C SER A 17 4.53 -1.79 0.95
N PHE A 18 5.19 -0.70 0.50
CA PHE A 18 5.85 -0.70 -0.80
C PHE A 18 7.09 -1.59 -0.77
N THR A 19 7.15 -2.53 -1.70
CA THR A 19 8.40 -3.27 -1.93
C THR A 19 9.41 -2.33 -2.57
N LEU A 20 10.70 -2.47 -2.20
CA LEU A 20 11.78 -1.70 -2.84
C LEU A 20 11.76 -1.87 -4.37
N LEU A 21 11.35 -3.05 -4.84
CA LEU A 21 11.19 -3.35 -6.25
C LEU A 21 10.11 -2.48 -6.92
N GLN A 22 8.94 -2.29 -6.31
CA GLN A 22 7.87 -1.43 -6.86
C GLN A 22 8.31 0.03 -6.96
N ILE A 23 9.02 0.54 -5.95
CA ILE A 23 9.58 1.89 -5.97
C ILE A 23 10.58 1.99 -7.12
N ALA A 24 11.56 1.09 -7.18
CA ALA A 24 12.57 1.08 -8.24
C ALA A 24 11.96 0.98 -9.64
N GLN A 25 10.94 0.13 -9.82
CA GLN A 25 10.21 0.00 -11.09
C GLN A 25 9.49 1.30 -11.47
N THR A 26 8.84 1.96 -10.52
CA THR A 26 8.12 3.23 -10.78
C THR A 26 9.09 4.30 -11.26
N PHE A 27 10.20 4.50 -10.54
CA PHE A 27 11.25 5.44 -10.97
C PHE A 27 11.85 5.03 -12.32
N GLY A 28 12.15 3.75 -12.51
CA GLY A 28 12.70 3.22 -13.76
C GLY A 28 11.82 3.52 -14.97
N TRP A 29 10.51 3.28 -14.88
CA TRP A 29 9.56 3.53 -15.97
C TRP A 29 9.36 5.01 -16.27
N TYR A 30 9.31 5.86 -15.23
CA TYR A 30 9.23 7.31 -15.44
C TYR A 30 10.50 7.86 -16.10
N ILE A 31 11.68 7.45 -15.63
CA ILE A 31 12.96 7.89 -16.22
C ILE A 31 13.09 7.37 -17.66
N PHE A 32 12.75 6.10 -17.90
CA PHE A 32 12.79 5.52 -19.25
C PHE A 32 11.83 6.22 -20.21
N SER A 33 10.59 6.46 -19.79
CA SER A 33 9.61 7.16 -20.63
C SER A 33 10.00 8.62 -20.90
N ALA A 34 10.55 9.33 -19.92
CA ALA A 34 11.09 10.68 -20.10
C ALA A 34 12.29 10.70 -21.06
N TRP A 35 13.21 9.75 -20.92
CA TRP A 35 14.33 9.61 -21.83
C TRP A 35 13.85 9.37 -23.26
N TRP A 36 12.95 8.40 -23.45
CA TRP A 36 12.38 8.07 -24.77
C TRP A 36 11.65 9.26 -25.39
N PHE A 37 10.80 9.93 -24.63
CA PHE A 37 10.12 11.15 -25.07
C PHE A 37 11.12 12.23 -25.52
N THR A 38 12.20 12.42 -24.77
CA THR A 38 13.22 13.42 -25.11
C THR A 38 13.94 13.08 -26.41
N VAL A 39 14.28 11.80 -26.61
CA VAL A 39 14.92 11.34 -27.86
C VAL A 39 14.01 11.60 -29.05
N VAL A 40 12.73 11.24 -28.96
CA VAL A 40 11.73 11.48 -30.01
C VAL A 40 11.56 12.99 -30.25
N TYR A 41 11.47 13.79 -29.19
CA TYR A 41 11.35 15.24 -29.29
C TYR A 41 12.54 15.87 -30.02
N VAL A 42 13.77 15.53 -29.61
CA VAL A 42 15.01 16.01 -30.25
C VAL A 42 15.04 15.59 -31.72
N TRP A 43 14.67 14.34 -32.03
CA TRP A 43 14.64 13.86 -33.41
C TRP A 43 13.58 14.55 -34.27
N SER A 44 12.43 14.88 -33.69
CA SER A 44 11.33 15.58 -34.37
C SER A 44 11.53 17.10 -34.49
N SER A 45 12.52 17.65 -33.78
CA SER A 45 12.74 19.09 -33.73
C SER A 45 13.39 19.61 -35.01
N SER A 46 13.02 20.82 -35.43
CA SER A 46 13.65 21.46 -36.59
C SER A 46 15.11 21.83 -36.30
N ASN A 47 15.93 21.87 -37.36
CA ASN A 47 17.35 22.24 -37.26
C ASN A 47 17.57 23.63 -36.61
N ASP A 48 16.61 24.55 -36.74
CA ASP A 48 16.64 25.88 -36.12
C ASP A 48 16.70 25.84 -34.59
N SER A 49 16.17 24.78 -33.98
CA SER A 49 16.22 24.60 -32.53
C SER A 49 17.64 24.34 -32.01
N ASN A 50 18.57 23.96 -32.90
CA ASN A 50 19.94 23.55 -32.59
C ASN A 50 19.99 22.59 -31.39
N LEU A 51 19.20 21.51 -31.44
CA LEU A 51 19.16 20.45 -30.42
C LEU A 51 20.11 19.28 -30.72
N GLU A 52 20.91 19.37 -31.78
CA GLU A 52 21.95 18.38 -32.08
C GLU A 52 22.95 18.25 -30.93
N LEU A 53 23.34 17.02 -30.57
CA LEU A 53 24.28 16.76 -29.48
C LEU A 53 25.64 17.42 -29.69
N VAL A 54 26.06 17.56 -30.95
CA VAL A 54 27.34 18.14 -31.33
C VAL A 54 27.08 19.38 -32.17
N LYS A 55 27.62 20.53 -31.75
CA LYS A 55 27.65 21.72 -32.59
C LYS A 55 28.74 21.53 -33.64
N ARG A 56 28.32 21.35 -34.89
CA ARG A 56 29.20 21.49 -36.05
C ARG A 56 29.48 22.99 -36.18
N GLY A 57 30.67 23.40 -35.73
CA GLY A 57 31.11 24.79 -35.86
C GLY A 57 31.22 25.21 -37.33
N ARG A 58 31.70 26.43 -37.56
CA ARG A 58 32.09 26.86 -38.92
C ARG A 58 33.14 25.88 -39.50
N PRO A 59 33.37 25.84 -40.82
CA PRO A 59 34.34 24.91 -41.43
C PRO A 59 35.76 24.91 -40.82
N HIS A 60 36.13 26.00 -40.12
CA HIS A 60 37.43 26.16 -39.44
C HIS A 60 37.38 25.93 -37.92
N GLU A 61 36.21 25.64 -37.36
CA GLU A 61 36.02 25.41 -35.93
C GLU A 61 35.89 23.92 -35.63
N ARG A 62 36.49 23.49 -34.52
CA ARG A 62 36.38 22.09 -34.06
C ARG A 62 34.98 21.82 -33.50
N PRO A 63 34.46 20.58 -33.65
CA PRO A 63 33.17 20.22 -33.08
C PRO A 63 33.19 20.39 -31.56
N THR A 64 32.15 21.02 -31.02
CA THR A 64 31.96 21.20 -29.58
C THR A 64 30.66 20.54 -29.13
N LEU A 65 30.61 20.11 -27.87
CA LEU A 65 29.42 19.49 -27.32
C LEU A 65 28.33 20.54 -27.06
N ASN A 66 27.09 20.22 -27.40
CA ASN A 66 25.96 21.10 -27.21
C ASN A 66 25.30 20.87 -25.84
N GLU A 67 25.27 21.90 -25.02
CA GLU A 67 24.66 21.82 -23.69
C GLU A 67 23.11 21.83 -23.72
N ARG A 68 22.48 22.28 -24.82
CA ARG A 68 21.02 22.35 -24.96
C ARG A 68 20.31 20.99 -24.81
N PRO A 69 20.65 19.95 -25.59
CA PRO A 69 20.04 18.63 -25.43
C PRO A 69 20.40 17.97 -24.09
N ILE A 70 21.62 18.21 -23.58
CA ILE A 70 22.07 17.67 -22.27
C ILE A 70 21.21 18.23 -21.14
N TYR A 71 20.97 19.54 -21.15
CA TYR A 71 20.07 20.18 -20.20
C TYR A 71 18.65 19.65 -20.34
N LEU A 72 18.12 19.52 -21.57
CA LEU A 72 16.76 19.02 -21.80
C LEU A 72 16.57 17.60 -21.24
N HIS A 73 17.52 16.69 -21.49
CA HIS A 73 17.50 15.34 -20.92
C HIS A 73 17.56 15.35 -19.39
N SER A 74 18.42 16.19 -18.81
CA SER A 74 18.57 16.31 -17.36
C SER A 74 17.31 16.88 -16.71
N PHE A 75 16.68 17.87 -17.34
CA PHE A 75 15.40 18.45 -16.91
C PHE A 75 14.28 17.42 -16.95
N HIS A 76 14.09 16.69 -18.06
CA HIS A 76 13.06 15.65 -18.14
C HIS A 76 13.32 14.48 -17.18
N ALA A 77 14.58 14.10 -16.94
CA ALA A 77 14.92 13.11 -15.93
C ALA A 77 14.58 13.58 -14.51
N PHE A 78 14.85 14.85 -14.19
CA PHE A 78 14.46 15.42 -12.90
C PHE A 78 12.93 15.50 -12.76
N LEU A 79 12.23 15.90 -13.82
CA LEU A 79 10.77 15.90 -13.89
C LEU A 79 10.17 14.50 -13.71
N ALA A 80 10.80 13.47 -14.29
CA ALA A 80 10.44 12.08 -14.08
C ALA A 80 10.59 11.64 -12.62
N CYS A 81 11.70 12.00 -11.95
CA CYS A 81 11.89 11.70 -10.54
C CYS A 81 10.82 12.36 -9.66
N VAL A 82 10.54 13.65 -9.90
CA VAL A 82 9.48 14.37 -9.18
C VAL A 82 8.12 13.72 -9.45
N GLN A 83 7.80 13.39 -10.70
CA GLN A 83 6.55 12.74 -11.06
C GLN A 83 6.43 11.35 -10.41
N ALA A 84 7.51 10.57 -10.33
CA ALA A 84 7.52 9.27 -9.65
C ALA A 84 7.24 9.42 -8.14
N VAL A 85 7.81 10.43 -7.47
CA VAL A 85 7.49 10.74 -6.07
C VAL A 85 6.00 11.04 -5.91
N PHE A 86 5.44 11.89 -6.77
CA PHE A 86 4.02 12.21 -6.72
C PHE A 86 3.13 11.02 -7.08
N HIS A 87 3.55 10.14 -7.99
CA HIS A 87 2.83 8.92 -8.32
C HIS A 87 2.70 8.03 -7.07
N LEU A 88 3.80 7.83 -6.34
CA LEU A 88 3.82 7.02 -5.12
C LEU A 88 3.04 7.69 -3.98
N TYR A 89 3.15 9.02 -3.84
CA TYR A 89 2.50 9.78 -2.78
C TYR A 89 0.98 9.89 -2.96
N ASN A 90 0.53 10.21 -4.17
CA ASN A 90 -0.90 10.28 -4.50
C ASN A 90 -1.50 8.92 -4.87
N ASP A 91 -0.67 7.87 -4.90
CA ASP A 91 -1.05 6.49 -5.19
C ASP A 91 -1.84 6.37 -6.50
N TYR A 92 -1.26 6.89 -7.59
CA TYR A 92 -1.89 6.87 -8.93
C TYR A 92 -2.20 5.46 -9.45
N ASP A 93 -1.57 4.45 -8.84
CA ASP A 93 -1.83 3.03 -9.06
C ASP A 93 -3.19 2.54 -8.53
N ARG A 94 -3.92 3.37 -7.79
CA ARG A 94 -5.20 3.03 -7.17
C ARG A 94 -6.33 3.04 -8.19
N ILE A 95 -7.08 1.94 -8.25
CA ILE A 95 -8.37 1.88 -8.94
C ILE A 95 -9.47 2.01 -7.90
N ALA A 96 -10.20 3.13 -7.97
CA ALA A 96 -11.38 3.36 -7.15
C ALA A 96 -12.59 2.67 -7.78
N VAL A 97 -13.09 1.62 -7.13
CA VAL A 97 -14.42 1.07 -7.42
C VAL A 97 -15.43 1.90 -6.62
N PRO A 98 -16.30 2.70 -7.25
CA PRO A 98 -17.21 3.57 -6.52
C PRO A 98 -18.29 2.73 -5.85
N ILE A 99 -18.39 2.79 -4.53
CA ILE A 99 -19.46 2.16 -3.76
C ILE A 99 -20.39 3.27 -3.30
N ALA A 100 -21.68 3.15 -3.59
CA ALA A 100 -22.67 4.05 -3.02
C ALA A 100 -23.30 3.41 -1.79
N GLU A 101 -23.46 4.22 -0.75
CA GLU A 101 -24.42 3.95 0.30
C GLU A 101 -25.82 3.85 -0.34
N LYS A 102 -26.59 2.82 0.01
CA LYS A 102 -27.96 2.62 -0.48
C LYS A 102 -28.84 3.77 0.01
N CYS A 103 -28.88 4.85 -0.75
CA CYS A 103 -29.68 6.01 -0.41
C CYS A 103 -31.13 5.72 -0.82
N THR A 104 -32.02 5.50 0.15
CA THR A 104 -33.47 5.25 -0.01
C THR A 104 -34.20 6.30 -0.86
N LYS A 105 -33.58 7.45 -1.17
CA LYS A 105 -34.16 8.57 -1.92
C LYS A 105 -33.80 8.59 -3.41
N LYS A 106 -32.88 7.76 -3.91
CA LYS A 106 -32.52 7.70 -5.34
C LYS A 106 -33.09 6.43 -5.96
N ASN A 107 -33.74 6.55 -7.12
CA ASN A 107 -34.27 5.42 -7.91
C ASN A 107 -33.19 4.44 -8.44
N ASP A 108 -31.91 4.64 -8.11
CA ASP A 108 -30.83 3.79 -8.58
C ASP A 108 -30.47 2.76 -7.51
N GLN A 109 -30.98 1.53 -7.67
CA GLN A 109 -30.73 0.41 -6.76
C GLN A 109 -29.34 -0.25 -6.96
N ARG A 110 -28.43 0.40 -7.71
CA ARG A 110 -27.11 -0.13 -8.04
C ARG A 110 -26.13 0.09 -6.89
N THR A 111 -25.40 -0.96 -6.51
CA THR A 111 -24.29 -0.90 -5.54
C THR A 111 -23.16 0.02 -6.01
N HIS A 112 -22.93 0.03 -7.32
CA HIS A 112 -21.89 0.84 -7.96
C HIS A 112 -22.52 1.80 -8.98
N PRO A 113 -22.79 3.08 -8.62
CA PRO A 113 -23.21 4.07 -9.58
C PRO A 113 -21.99 4.51 -10.40
N VAL A 114 -21.81 3.90 -11.56
CA VAL A 114 -20.76 4.30 -12.49
C VAL A 114 -21.22 5.55 -13.23
N LEU A 115 -20.57 6.69 -13.00
CA LEU A 115 -20.81 7.90 -13.78
C LEU A 115 -20.45 7.64 -15.26
N PRO A 116 -21.16 8.27 -16.22
CA PRO A 116 -20.77 8.21 -17.63
C PRO A 116 -19.31 8.65 -17.80
N THR A 117 -18.53 7.85 -18.52
CA THR A 117 -17.09 8.07 -18.72
C THR A 117 -16.77 9.49 -19.19
N SER A 118 -17.60 10.06 -20.06
CA SER A 118 -17.44 11.41 -20.58
C SER A 118 -17.60 12.50 -19.51
N LYS A 119 -18.51 12.33 -18.54
CA LYS A 119 -18.72 13.28 -17.43
C LYS A 119 -17.55 13.25 -16.47
N TYR A 120 -17.08 12.04 -16.12
CA TYR A 120 -15.92 11.88 -15.26
C TYR A 120 -14.66 12.50 -15.90
N LEU A 121 -14.41 12.19 -17.18
CA LEU A 121 -13.26 12.73 -17.90
C LEU A 121 -13.31 14.25 -17.99
N ARG A 122 -14.47 14.84 -18.29
CA ARG A 122 -14.62 16.31 -18.36
C ARG A 122 -14.35 16.99 -17.01
N GLY A 123 -14.76 16.37 -15.91
CA GLY A 123 -14.54 16.89 -14.57
C GLY A 123 -13.11 16.73 -14.06
N ALA A 124 -12.46 15.61 -14.39
CA ALA A 124 -11.13 15.28 -13.87
C ALA A 124 -9.98 15.83 -14.73
N LEU A 125 -10.18 15.97 -16.05
CA LEU A 125 -9.09 16.32 -16.96
C LEU A 125 -8.55 17.72 -16.69
N LEU A 126 -9.40 18.75 -16.60
CA LEU A 126 -8.93 20.14 -16.47
C LEU A 126 -8.14 20.39 -15.18
N PRO A 127 -8.58 19.94 -13.99
CA PRO A 127 -7.80 20.08 -12.76
C PRO A 127 -6.46 19.33 -12.80
N GLU A 128 -6.44 18.11 -13.33
CA GLU A 128 -5.21 17.32 -13.46
C GLU A 128 -4.21 18.01 -14.38
N LEU A 129 -4.66 18.50 -15.54
CA LEU A 129 -3.82 19.25 -16.46
C LEU A 129 -3.23 20.52 -15.84
N ALA A 130 -4.05 21.28 -15.09
CA ALA A 130 -3.57 22.48 -14.40
C ALA A 130 -2.51 22.13 -13.34
N ALA A 131 -2.72 21.07 -12.56
CA ALA A 131 -1.76 20.60 -11.57
C ALA A 131 -0.45 20.10 -12.22
N GLY A 132 -0.56 19.44 -13.39
CA GLY A 132 0.59 18.97 -14.16
C GLY A 132 1.41 20.12 -14.75
N ALA A 133 0.74 21.11 -15.33
CA ALA A 133 1.38 22.32 -15.83
C ALA A 133 2.11 23.08 -14.73
N PHE A 134 1.45 23.29 -13.58
CA PHE A 134 2.06 23.92 -12.41
C PHE A 134 3.32 23.17 -11.97
N ARG A 135 3.23 21.83 -11.85
CA ARG A 135 4.38 20.99 -11.49
C ARG A 135 5.54 21.12 -12.47
N SER A 136 5.26 21.07 -13.77
CA SER A 136 6.29 21.25 -14.81
C SER A 136 6.99 22.60 -14.69
N ILE A 137 6.23 23.67 -14.44
CA ILE A 137 6.78 25.03 -14.25
C ILE A 137 7.65 25.10 -12.98
N THR A 138 7.18 24.56 -11.85
CA THR A 138 7.94 24.53 -10.59
C THR A 138 9.25 23.76 -10.74
N VAL A 139 9.20 22.58 -11.35
CA VAL A 139 10.38 21.74 -11.59
C VAL A 139 11.34 22.41 -12.56
N ALA A 140 10.83 23.07 -13.60
CA ALA A 140 11.66 23.84 -14.52
C ALA A 140 12.39 24.96 -13.76
N GLY A 141 11.68 25.74 -12.95
CA GLY A 141 12.30 26.80 -12.14
C GLY A 141 13.38 26.26 -11.20
N ALA A 142 13.11 25.15 -10.51
CA ALA A 142 14.10 24.49 -9.64
C ALA A 142 15.31 23.95 -10.43
N SER A 143 15.10 23.46 -11.66
CA SER A 143 16.16 22.91 -12.49
C SER A 143 17.22 23.94 -12.91
N LEU A 144 16.88 25.23 -12.95
CA LEU A 144 17.84 26.31 -13.20
C LEU A 144 18.96 26.38 -12.15
N VAL A 145 18.67 25.96 -10.92
CA VAL A 145 19.61 25.93 -9.80
C VAL A 145 20.23 24.55 -9.64
N ILE A 146 19.39 23.52 -9.69
CA ILE A 146 19.78 22.13 -9.43
C ILE A 146 20.73 21.59 -10.52
N TYR A 147 20.49 21.92 -11.79
CA TYR A 147 21.32 21.47 -12.90
C TYR A 147 22.79 21.94 -12.78
N PRO A 148 23.11 23.24 -12.70
CA PRO A 148 24.50 23.70 -12.63
C PRO A 148 25.21 23.24 -11.35
N MET A 149 24.49 23.09 -10.22
CA MET A 149 25.10 22.72 -8.94
C MET A 149 25.43 21.22 -8.82
N PHE A 150 24.57 20.33 -9.32
CA PHE A 150 24.68 18.89 -9.02
C PHE A 150 24.80 18.00 -10.25
N PHE A 151 24.02 18.24 -11.30
CA PHE A 151 23.90 17.29 -12.42
C PHE A 151 24.78 17.62 -13.62
N ARG A 152 25.18 18.88 -13.78
CA ARG A 152 25.85 19.35 -15.00
C ARG A 152 27.15 18.62 -15.30
N SER A 153 28.05 18.49 -14.33
CA SER A 153 29.35 17.82 -14.53
C SER A 153 29.17 16.35 -14.92
N PHE A 154 28.26 15.65 -14.22
CA PHE A 154 27.92 14.26 -14.51
C PHE A 154 27.29 14.11 -15.89
N ALA A 155 26.26 14.91 -16.21
CA ALA A 155 25.55 14.85 -17.49
C ALA A 155 26.46 15.22 -18.68
N TRP A 156 27.36 16.19 -18.50
CA TRP A 156 28.36 16.57 -19.49
C TRP A 156 29.35 15.43 -19.75
N SER A 157 29.94 14.88 -18.69
CA SER A 157 30.90 13.77 -18.77
C SER A 157 30.27 12.53 -19.42
N TRP A 158 29.05 12.20 -19.04
CA TRP A 158 28.27 11.11 -19.62
C TRP A 158 28.02 11.34 -21.12
N SER A 159 27.53 12.52 -21.49
CA SER A 159 27.25 12.86 -22.89
C SER A 159 28.52 12.87 -23.74
N LEU A 160 29.63 13.35 -23.18
CA LEU A 160 30.93 13.36 -23.84
C LEU A 160 31.49 11.95 -24.03
N TYR A 161 31.28 11.03 -23.07
CA TYR A 161 31.66 9.63 -23.21
C TYR A 161 31.00 8.98 -24.43
N PHE A 162 29.69 9.14 -24.58
CA PHE A 162 28.97 8.62 -25.75
C PHE A 162 29.33 9.35 -27.04
N ALA A 163 29.47 10.67 -27.00
CA ALA A 163 29.84 11.43 -28.19
C ALA A 163 31.24 11.05 -28.71
N LYS A 164 32.19 10.73 -27.81
CA LYS A 164 33.55 10.28 -28.17
C LYS A 164 33.59 8.97 -28.97
N LEU A 165 32.54 8.15 -28.91
CA LEU A 165 32.46 6.93 -29.72
C LEU A 165 32.35 7.23 -31.23
N PHE A 166 31.89 8.44 -31.58
CA PHE A 166 31.61 8.83 -32.96
C PHE A 166 32.37 10.09 -33.40
N TRP A 167 32.86 10.93 -32.48
CA TRP A 167 33.57 12.17 -32.79
C TRP A 167 34.83 12.38 -31.94
N SER A 168 35.85 13.02 -32.54
CA SER A 168 37.06 13.45 -31.84
C SER A 168 36.88 14.84 -31.22
N PHE A 169 36.92 14.94 -29.89
CA PHE A 169 36.81 16.20 -29.16
C PHE A 169 38.17 16.69 -28.64
N PRO A 170 38.42 18.01 -28.58
CA PRO A 170 39.63 18.55 -27.97
C PRO A 170 39.63 18.34 -26.46
N ARG A 171 40.81 18.31 -25.84
CA ARG A 171 40.97 18.14 -24.39
C ARG A 171 40.29 19.25 -23.57
N SER A 172 40.15 20.44 -24.16
CA SER A 172 39.42 21.58 -23.58
C SER A 172 37.90 21.42 -23.54
N ALA A 173 37.33 20.42 -24.24
CA ALA A 173 35.90 20.09 -24.15
C ALA A 173 35.57 19.13 -22.99
N ALA A 174 36.58 18.72 -22.20
CA ALA A 174 36.39 17.84 -21.05
C ALA A 174 35.52 18.48 -19.97
N GLU A 175 35.59 19.80 -19.82
CA GLU A 175 34.80 20.56 -18.85
C GLU A 175 33.90 21.59 -19.54
N PRO A 176 32.71 21.88 -18.98
CA PRO A 176 31.84 22.92 -19.49
C PRO A 176 32.51 24.30 -19.33
N GLN A 177 32.41 25.15 -20.36
CA GLN A 177 33.20 26.39 -20.49
C GLN A 177 32.91 27.49 -19.43
N SER A 178 31.87 27.37 -18.59
CA SER A 178 31.49 28.40 -17.59
C SER A 178 30.63 27.78 -16.49
N PHE A 179 30.57 28.34 -15.27
CA PHE A 179 29.73 27.82 -14.17
C PHE A 179 28.23 27.99 -14.40
N ILE A 180 27.82 29.06 -15.10
CA ILE A 180 26.43 29.26 -15.54
C ILE A 180 26.37 29.01 -17.05
N PRO A 181 25.47 28.15 -17.54
CA PRO A 181 25.26 27.98 -18.98
C PRO A 181 24.84 29.31 -19.62
N SER A 182 25.55 29.76 -20.66
CA SER A 182 25.19 30.94 -21.48
C SER A 182 23.83 30.79 -22.20
N ILE A 183 23.20 29.62 -22.08
CA ILE A 183 21.94 29.24 -22.68
C ILE A 183 20.72 29.76 -21.88
N PHE A 184 20.91 30.15 -20.61
CA PHE A 184 19.87 30.78 -19.80
C PHE A 184 19.82 32.30 -20.06
N PRO A 185 18.62 32.92 -20.18
CA PRO A 185 17.26 32.44 -19.88
C PRO A 185 16.41 32.01 -21.10
N TYR A 186 16.87 32.25 -22.33
CA TYR A 186 16.04 32.05 -23.53
C TYR A 186 15.60 30.59 -23.74
N PHE A 187 16.51 29.64 -23.53
CA PHE A 187 16.21 28.22 -23.76
C PHE A 187 15.31 27.63 -22.66
N PHE A 188 15.28 28.24 -21.47
CA PHE A 188 14.39 27.83 -20.38
C PHE A 188 12.92 27.85 -20.82
N PHE A 189 12.47 28.94 -21.44
CA PHE A 189 11.11 29.04 -21.96
C PHE A 189 10.82 28.00 -23.05
N LYS A 190 11.82 27.65 -23.87
CA LYS A 190 11.70 26.58 -24.87
C LYS A 190 11.58 25.19 -24.25
N THR A 191 12.06 24.97 -23.02
CA THR A 191 11.92 23.68 -22.31
C THR A 191 10.58 23.51 -21.58
N LEU A 192 9.83 24.60 -21.34
CA LEU A 192 8.54 24.54 -20.65
C LEU A 192 7.49 23.77 -21.45
N ILE A 193 7.41 24.00 -22.77
CA ILE A 193 6.45 23.34 -23.66
C ILE A 193 6.65 21.82 -23.68
N PRO A 194 7.85 21.28 -24.03
CA PRO A 194 8.06 19.83 -24.02
C PRO A 194 7.89 19.21 -22.63
N GLY A 195 8.27 19.91 -21.55
CA GLY A 195 8.03 19.46 -20.19
C GLY A 195 6.53 19.33 -19.87
N ALA A 196 5.73 20.33 -20.25
CA ALA A 196 4.28 20.31 -20.07
C ALA A 196 3.63 19.19 -20.90
N MET A 197 4.07 18.97 -22.15
CA MET A 197 3.58 17.88 -23.01
C MET A 197 3.91 16.50 -22.42
N LEU A 198 5.09 16.33 -21.84
CA LEU A 198 5.49 15.09 -21.17
C LEU A 198 4.60 14.79 -19.96
N VAL A 199 4.38 15.77 -19.08
CA VAL A 199 3.50 15.61 -17.91
C VAL A 199 2.06 15.35 -18.34
N LEU A 200 1.57 16.06 -19.34
CA LEU A 200 0.24 15.88 -19.90
C LEU A 200 0.05 14.44 -20.43
N SER A 201 1.07 13.89 -21.09
CA SER A 201 1.05 12.50 -21.57
C SER A 201 0.92 11.50 -20.41
N TRP A 202 1.70 11.67 -19.34
CA TRP A 202 1.62 10.80 -18.16
C TRP A 202 0.28 10.90 -17.44
N GLN A 203 -0.22 12.12 -17.21
CA GLN A 203 -1.49 12.32 -16.51
C GLN A 203 -2.67 11.78 -17.31
N THR A 204 -2.67 12.03 -18.62
CA THR A 204 -3.73 11.53 -19.52
C THR A 204 -3.71 10.00 -19.58
N ALA A 205 -2.53 9.38 -19.68
CA ALA A 205 -2.39 7.93 -19.66
C ALA A 205 -2.89 7.32 -18.35
N ASN A 206 -2.49 7.87 -17.20
CA ASN A 206 -2.94 7.41 -15.88
C ASN A 206 -4.44 7.60 -15.70
N LEU A 207 -4.99 8.76 -16.08
CA LEU A 207 -6.42 9.05 -15.99
C LEU A 207 -7.22 8.07 -16.85
N PHE A 208 -6.83 7.86 -18.10
CA PHE A 208 -7.51 6.88 -18.95
C PHE A 208 -7.40 5.48 -18.39
N TYR A 209 -6.23 5.07 -17.93
CA TYR A 209 -6.03 3.75 -17.33
C TYR A 209 -7.00 3.51 -16.16
N SER A 210 -7.03 4.42 -15.18
CA SER A 210 -7.92 4.29 -14.02
C SER A 210 -9.39 4.32 -14.41
N VAL A 211 -9.78 5.14 -15.39
CA VAL A 211 -11.16 5.25 -15.86
C VAL A 211 -11.63 4.03 -16.64
N PHE A 212 -10.78 3.44 -17.48
CA PHE A 212 -11.16 2.28 -18.30
C PHE A 212 -11.13 0.98 -17.51
N ILE A 213 -10.16 0.81 -16.61
CA ILE A 213 -10.09 -0.39 -15.76
C ILE A 213 -11.16 -0.33 -14.65
N GLY A 214 -11.47 0.85 -14.12
CA GLY A 214 -12.54 1.03 -13.12
C GLY A 214 -13.97 0.91 -13.66
N LYS A 215 -14.16 0.42 -14.89
CA LYS A 215 -15.50 0.20 -15.47
C LYS A 215 -16.12 -1.08 -14.94
N GLU A 216 -17.46 -1.08 -14.93
CA GLU A 216 -18.28 -2.25 -14.63
C GLU A 216 -17.84 -3.45 -15.51
N PRO A 217 -17.64 -4.66 -14.94
CA PRO A 217 -17.22 -5.88 -15.65
C PRO A 217 -18.36 -6.40 -16.53
N SER A 218 -18.69 -5.63 -17.57
CA SER A 218 -19.77 -5.89 -18.51
C SER A 218 -19.30 -5.67 -19.93
N LYS A 219 -19.79 -6.52 -20.83
CA LYS A 219 -19.58 -6.39 -22.27
C LYS A 219 -20.95 -6.29 -22.94
N ARG A 220 -21.19 -5.20 -23.67
CA ARG A 220 -22.48 -4.91 -24.34
C ARG A 220 -23.70 -4.94 -23.39
N GLY A 221 -23.50 -4.56 -22.13
CA GLY A 221 -24.56 -4.57 -21.11
C GLY A 221 -24.85 -5.94 -20.49
N GLN A 222 -24.12 -6.99 -20.87
CA GLN A 222 -24.17 -8.31 -20.24
C GLN A 222 -22.94 -8.54 -19.35
N PRO A 223 -23.02 -9.43 -18.34
CA PRO A 223 -21.88 -9.82 -17.53
C PRO A 223 -20.73 -10.35 -18.40
N LEU A 224 -19.48 -10.04 -18.03
CA LEU A 224 -18.29 -10.38 -18.82
C LEU A 224 -18.17 -11.88 -19.13
N THR A 225 -18.55 -12.74 -18.18
CA THR A 225 -18.48 -14.21 -18.30
C THR A 225 -19.50 -14.81 -19.25
N THR A 226 -20.51 -14.05 -19.70
CA THR A 226 -21.58 -14.56 -20.57
C THR A 226 -21.06 -15.07 -21.92
N GLU A 227 -19.98 -14.48 -22.44
CA GLU A 227 -19.36 -14.90 -23.71
C GLU A 227 -18.37 -16.07 -23.54
N ALA A 228 -18.08 -16.48 -22.30
CA ALA A 228 -17.17 -17.60 -22.07
C ALA A 228 -17.86 -18.93 -22.43
N LYS A 229 -17.06 -19.92 -22.83
CA LYS A 229 -17.54 -21.29 -23.12
C LYS A 229 -18.31 -21.88 -21.94
N ASP A 230 -17.81 -21.64 -20.73
CA ASP A 230 -18.48 -21.97 -19.48
C ASP A 230 -18.58 -20.71 -18.60
N PRO A 231 -19.75 -20.02 -18.63
CA PRO A 231 -19.94 -18.79 -17.87
C PRO A 231 -19.83 -18.96 -16.36
N ASN A 232 -20.42 -20.03 -15.81
CA ASN A 232 -20.41 -20.27 -14.36
C ASN A 232 -19.02 -20.74 -13.90
N GLY A 233 -18.35 -21.59 -14.67
CA GLY A 233 -16.98 -22.02 -14.36
C GLY A 233 -15.98 -20.88 -14.40
N SER A 234 -16.13 -19.96 -15.37
CA SER A 234 -15.29 -18.76 -15.48
C SER A 234 -15.50 -17.81 -14.29
N LEU A 235 -16.76 -17.59 -13.88
CA LEU A 235 -17.08 -16.79 -12.70
C LEU A 235 -16.49 -17.41 -11.42
N LEU A 236 -16.67 -18.71 -11.21
CA LEU A 236 -16.14 -19.43 -10.05
C LEU A 236 -14.61 -19.41 -10.00
N SER A 237 -13.94 -19.54 -11.15
CA SER A 237 -12.48 -19.40 -11.26
C SER A 237 -12.03 -18.01 -10.80
N GLY A 238 -12.77 -16.97 -11.20
CA GLY A 238 -12.55 -15.60 -10.75
C GLY A 238 -12.74 -15.41 -9.24
N LEU A 239 -13.82 -15.96 -8.67
CA LEU A 239 -14.12 -15.87 -7.23
C LEU A 239 -13.07 -16.58 -6.36
N LYS A 240 -12.48 -17.67 -6.87
CA LYS A 240 -11.41 -18.44 -6.20
C LYS A 240 -10.00 -17.94 -6.52
N ALA A 241 -9.86 -16.88 -7.32
CA ALA A 241 -8.56 -16.37 -7.71
C ALA A 241 -7.77 -15.84 -6.51
N ARG A 242 -6.45 -16.12 -6.48
CA ARG A 242 -5.54 -15.58 -5.46
C ARG A 242 -5.26 -14.08 -5.65
N LYS A 243 -5.37 -13.59 -6.88
CA LYS A 243 -5.16 -12.18 -7.20
C LYS A 243 -6.40 -11.39 -6.80
N GLU A 244 -6.25 -10.49 -5.84
CA GLU A 244 -7.34 -9.68 -5.30
C GLU A 244 -8.09 -8.92 -6.39
N ILE A 245 -7.37 -8.37 -7.37
CA ILE A 245 -7.94 -7.66 -8.51
C ILE A 245 -8.98 -8.52 -9.25
N VAL A 246 -8.61 -9.76 -9.58
CA VAL A 246 -9.50 -10.69 -10.31
C VAL A 246 -10.70 -11.06 -9.45
N LYS A 247 -10.46 -11.33 -8.16
CA LYS A 247 -11.51 -11.69 -7.20
C LYS A 247 -12.53 -10.56 -7.02
N THR A 248 -12.07 -9.31 -6.93
CA THR A 248 -12.94 -8.13 -6.79
C THR A 248 -13.79 -7.92 -8.04
N PHE A 249 -13.22 -8.02 -9.25
CA PHE A 249 -14.03 -7.93 -10.48
C PHE A 249 -15.02 -9.09 -10.63
N ALA A 250 -14.67 -10.30 -10.19
CA ALA A 250 -15.59 -11.44 -10.20
C ALA A 250 -16.75 -11.28 -9.21
N LEU A 251 -16.49 -10.72 -8.02
CA LEU A 251 -17.54 -10.39 -7.05
C LEU A 251 -18.41 -9.22 -7.50
N TRP A 252 -17.81 -8.20 -8.12
CA TRP A 252 -18.57 -7.13 -8.74
C TRP A 252 -19.47 -7.68 -9.86
N GLU A 253 -18.97 -8.59 -10.70
CA GLU A 253 -19.79 -9.27 -11.70
C GLU A 253 -20.94 -10.08 -11.08
N LEU A 254 -20.67 -10.82 -10.00
CA LEU A 254 -21.70 -11.56 -9.26
C LEU A 254 -22.77 -10.62 -8.69
N SER A 255 -22.36 -9.46 -8.19
CA SER A 255 -23.24 -8.40 -7.69
C SER A 255 -24.15 -7.92 -8.82
N LEU A 256 -23.62 -7.68 -10.02
CA LEU A 256 -24.43 -7.32 -11.19
C LEU A 256 -25.41 -8.43 -11.62
N ILE A 257 -24.96 -9.69 -11.62
CA ILE A 257 -25.81 -10.84 -11.93
C ILE A 257 -26.97 -10.93 -10.93
N SER A 258 -26.67 -10.81 -9.64
CA SER A 258 -27.66 -10.85 -8.57
C SER A 258 -28.74 -9.76 -8.74
N GLN A 259 -28.37 -8.61 -9.31
CA GLN A 259 -29.25 -7.45 -9.46
C GLN A 259 -30.07 -7.46 -10.74
N ARG A 260 -29.43 -7.69 -11.89
CA ARG A 260 -29.98 -7.30 -13.20
C ARG A 260 -30.30 -8.46 -14.13
N VAL A 261 -29.75 -9.66 -13.90
CA VAL A 261 -29.75 -10.74 -14.92
C VAL A 261 -30.40 -12.02 -14.39
N PRO A 262 -31.74 -12.13 -14.43
CA PRO A 262 -32.47 -13.29 -13.91
C PRO A 262 -32.06 -14.61 -14.56
N ASP A 263 -31.84 -14.62 -15.88
CA ASP A 263 -31.47 -15.85 -16.60
C ASP A 263 -30.13 -16.42 -16.12
N ARG A 264 -29.18 -15.54 -15.79
CA ARG A 264 -27.88 -15.94 -15.22
C ARG A 264 -28.03 -16.44 -13.79
N ARG A 265 -28.92 -15.85 -12.97
CA ARG A 265 -29.21 -16.37 -11.62
C ARG A 265 -29.80 -17.79 -11.68
N LYS A 266 -30.82 -18.00 -12.51
CA LYS A 266 -31.39 -19.34 -12.76
C LYS A 266 -30.33 -20.34 -13.24
N ALA A 267 -29.43 -19.91 -14.13
CA ALA A 267 -28.33 -20.74 -14.58
C ALA A 267 -27.34 -21.10 -13.46
N ILE A 268 -27.15 -20.26 -12.44
CA ILE A 268 -26.34 -20.59 -11.25
C ILE A 268 -27.07 -21.60 -10.36
N PHE A 269 -28.38 -21.45 -10.18
CA PHE A 269 -29.18 -22.36 -9.34
C PHE A 269 -29.34 -23.76 -9.95
N ASN A 270 -29.47 -23.84 -11.28
CA ASN A 270 -29.64 -25.10 -12.00
C ASN A 270 -28.34 -25.89 -12.21
N ASP A 271 -27.18 -25.28 -11.96
CA ASP A 271 -25.87 -25.89 -12.16
C ASP A 271 -25.44 -26.70 -10.94
N ILE A 272 -25.92 -27.95 -10.88
CA ILE A 272 -25.79 -28.86 -9.73
C ILE A 272 -24.56 -29.77 -9.84
N GLU A 273 -24.29 -30.28 -11.03
CA GLU A 273 -23.30 -31.35 -11.27
C GLU A 273 -21.95 -30.80 -11.72
N ARG A 274 -21.28 -30.05 -10.83
CA ARG A 274 -19.92 -29.55 -11.06
C ARG A 274 -18.91 -30.13 -10.08
N GLU A 275 -17.66 -30.26 -10.54
CA GLU A 275 -16.51 -30.57 -9.70
C GLU A 275 -16.38 -29.57 -8.53
N GLY A 276 -16.32 -30.11 -7.30
CA GLY A 276 -16.28 -29.30 -6.09
C GLY A 276 -17.65 -28.83 -5.56
N GLY A 277 -18.75 -29.39 -6.07
CA GLY A 277 -20.12 -29.12 -5.62
C GLY A 277 -20.90 -28.20 -6.57
N SER A 278 -22.19 -27.97 -6.28
CA SER A 278 -23.05 -27.11 -7.09
C SER A 278 -22.46 -25.69 -7.24
N ALA A 279 -22.77 -25.01 -8.33
CA ALA A 279 -22.31 -23.64 -8.54
C ALA A 279 -22.74 -22.71 -7.38
N TRP A 280 -23.96 -22.91 -6.86
CA TRP A 280 -24.45 -22.22 -5.66
C TRP A 280 -23.57 -22.48 -4.44
N SER A 281 -23.30 -23.73 -4.10
CA SER A 281 -22.50 -24.08 -2.90
C SER A 281 -21.11 -23.44 -2.95
N GLN A 282 -20.50 -23.40 -4.15
CA GLN A 282 -19.20 -22.76 -4.33
C GLN A 282 -19.26 -21.23 -4.23
N VAL A 283 -20.32 -20.60 -4.77
CA VAL A 283 -20.57 -19.16 -4.62
C VAL A 283 -20.78 -18.81 -3.15
N LEU A 284 -21.64 -19.56 -2.45
CA LEU A 284 -21.92 -19.39 -1.02
C LEU A 284 -20.67 -19.53 -0.18
N ALA A 285 -19.82 -20.52 -0.45
CA ALA A 285 -18.54 -20.66 0.25
C ALA A 285 -17.66 -19.43 0.04
N CYS A 286 -17.48 -18.99 -1.21
CA CYS A 286 -16.64 -17.83 -1.52
C CYS A 286 -17.14 -16.53 -0.88
N THR A 287 -18.45 -16.25 -0.90
CA THR A 287 -19.01 -15.02 -0.31
C THR A 287 -19.03 -15.07 1.21
N THR A 288 -19.38 -16.22 1.81
CA THR A 288 -19.39 -16.35 3.28
C THR A 288 -17.98 -16.33 3.86
N ASP A 289 -16.97 -16.83 3.16
CA ASP A 289 -15.58 -16.77 3.59
C ASP A 289 -15.08 -15.32 3.67
N VAL A 290 -15.49 -14.46 2.74
CA VAL A 290 -15.18 -13.02 2.77
C VAL A 290 -15.77 -12.36 4.02
N ILE A 291 -17.04 -12.65 4.33
CA ILE A 291 -17.73 -12.08 5.49
C ILE A 291 -17.13 -12.62 6.80
N LYS A 292 -16.86 -13.94 6.87
CA LYS A 292 -16.21 -14.58 8.03
C LYS A 292 -14.83 -14.01 8.29
N ALA A 293 -14.08 -13.65 7.25
CA ALA A 293 -12.74 -13.09 7.39
C ALA A 293 -12.73 -11.78 8.20
N ILE A 294 -13.83 -11.00 8.22
CA ILE A 294 -13.95 -9.83 9.10
C ILE A 294 -13.88 -10.25 10.57
N ASN A 295 -14.67 -11.25 10.96
CA ASN A 295 -14.68 -11.77 12.32
C ASN A 295 -13.31 -12.35 12.69
N THR A 296 -12.69 -13.11 11.78
CA THR A 296 -11.35 -13.67 12.00
C THR A 296 -10.32 -12.57 12.27
N ARG A 297 -10.29 -11.50 11.46
CA ARG A 297 -9.35 -10.38 11.66
C ARG A 297 -9.60 -9.64 12.99
N ILE A 298 -10.86 -9.46 13.37
CA ILE A 298 -11.21 -8.85 14.66
C ILE A 298 -10.71 -9.72 15.81
N GLU A 299 -10.94 -11.03 15.76
CA GLU A 299 -10.49 -11.94 16.83
C GLU A 299 -8.97 -12.08 16.90
N GLU A 300 -8.28 -12.12 15.76
CA GLU A 300 -6.80 -12.06 15.68
C GLU A 300 -6.25 -10.76 16.30
N SER A 301 -6.96 -9.64 16.14
CA SER A 301 -6.55 -8.37 16.72
C SER A 301 -6.71 -8.32 18.25
N LYS A 302 -7.72 -9.01 18.79
CA LYS A 302 -7.96 -9.11 20.24
C LYS A 302 -7.00 -10.08 20.91
N ASN A 303 -6.68 -11.19 20.24
CA ASN A 303 -5.80 -12.23 20.73
C ASN A 303 -4.61 -12.39 19.77
N PRO A 304 -3.59 -11.52 19.86
CA PRO A 304 -2.38 -11.70 19.08
C PRO A 304 -1.73 -13.00 19.54
N ALA A 305 -1.78 -14.04 18.70
CA ALA A 305 -1.04 -15.27 18.96
C ALA A 305 0.43 -14.90 19.21
N PRO A 306 1.10 -15.48 20.22
CA PRO A 306 2.54 -15.29 20.38
C PRO A 306 3.18 -15.67 19.05
N VAL A 307 3.91 -14.72 18.45
CA VAL A 307 4.49 -14.80 17.10
C VAL A 307 5.08 -16.19 16.87
N THR A 308 4.25 -17.07 16.31
CA THR A 308 4.66 -18.38 15.85
C THR A 308 4.74 -18.18 14.36
N ASN A 309 5.96 -18.01 13.86
CA ASN A 309 6.24 -17.92 12.44
C ASN A 309 5.42 -19.00 11.71
N SER A 310 4.45 -18.58 10.92
CA SER A 310 3.62 -19.46 10.12
C SER A 310 4.41 -19.95 8.92
N LEU A 311 4.77 -21.23 8.97
CA LEU A 311 4.64 -22.25 7.91
C LEU A 311 5.01 -23.60 8.53
N PRO A 312 4.23 -24.68 8.34
CA PRO A 312 4.70 -26.03 8.63
C PRO A 312 5.71 -26.42 7.55
N GLN A 313 6.96 -25.99 7.71
CA GLN A 313 8.07 -26.66 7.05
C GLN A 313 8.30 -27.97 7.79
N THR A 314 7.97 -29.07 7.11
CA THR A 314 8.55 -30.39 7.34
C THR A 314 9.99 -30.24 7.83
N LYS A 315 10.27 -30.77 9.03
CA LYS A 315 11.61 -30.95 9.58
C LYS A 315 12.48 -31.67 8.53
N LYS A 316 13.20 -30.92 7.71
CA LYS A 316 14.46 -31.38 7.12
C LYS A 316 15.53 -30.92 8.09
N SER A 317 16.23 -31.88 8.68
CA SER A 317 17.46 -31.67 9.41
C SER A 317 18.37 -30.75 8.61
N GLU A 318 18.87 -29.68 9.22
CA GLU A 318 20.02 -28.96 8.69
C GLU A 318 21.15 -29.97 8.45
N PRO A 319 21.79 -29.99 7.27
CA PRO A 319 23.02 -30.73 7.12
C PRO A 319 24.07 -30.02 7.99
N VAL A 320 24.58 -30.75 8.98
CA VAL A 320 25.82 -30.42 9.66
C VAL A 320 26.87 -30.20 8.58
N LEU A 321 27.34 -28.97 8.41
CA LEU A 321 28.49 -28.66 7.57
C LEU A 321 29.72 -29.33 8.19
N GLN A 322 30.04 -30.55 7.75
CA GLN A 322 31.37 -31.13 7.96
C GLN A 322 32.36 -30.34 7.10
N ILE A 323 33.04 -29.37 7.73
CA ILE A 323 34.17 -28.69 7.12
C ILE A 323 35.38 -29.64 7.26
N LEU A 324 36.00 -29.95 6.12
CA LEU A 324 37.14 -30.85 6.00
C LEU A 324 38.32 -30.45 6.92
N PRO A 325 39.11 -31.42 7.42
CA PRO A 325 40.26 -31.14 8.28
C PRO A 325 41.34 -30.38 7.51
N ARG A 326 41.85 -29.31 8.13
CA ARG A 326 42.85 -28.39 7.56
C ARG A 326 44.22 -29.07 7.51
N LEU A 327 44.79 -29.21 6.31
CA LEU A 327 46.07 -29.89 6.03
C LEU A 327 47.31 -28.98 6.06
N SER A 328 47.31 -27.91 6.85
CA SER A 328 48.52 -27.08 7.00
C SER A 328 48.60 -26.41 8.37
N GLU A 329 49.77 -26.50 8.99
CA GLU A 329 50.10 -25.82 10.25
C GLU A 329 50.06 -24.28 10.10
N PRO A 330 49.71 -23.54 11.17
CA PRO A 330 49.66 -22.09 11.13
C PRO A 330 51.08 -21.50 11.05
N ILE A 331 51.25 -20.53 10.14
CA ILE A 331 52.48 -19.75 9.99
C ILE A 331 52.70 -18.97 11.29
N LYS A 332 53.90 -19.11 11.87
CA LYS A 332 54.35 -18.30 13.01
C LYS A 332 54.68 -16.89 12.52
N ASP A 333 53.91 -15.91 12.97
CA ASP A 333 54.21 -14.50 12.76
C ASP A 333 55.22 -14.00 13.80
N GLU A 334 56.51 -13.95 13.42
CA GLU A 334 57.48 -13.08 14.09
C GLU A 334 57.39 -11.66 13.48
N ASN A 335 57.19 -10.66 14.33
CA ASN A 335 57.11 -9.25 13.97
C ASN A 335 58.47 -8.73 13.49
N ILE A 336 58.70 -8.68 12.18
CA ILE A 336 59.99 -8.20 11.61
C ILE A 336 59.98 -6.73 11.16
N PHE A 337 58.83 -6.02 11.12
CA PHE A 337 58.87 -4.58 10.82
C PHE A 337 57.89 -3.73 11.66
N THR A 338 58.51 -2.83 12.44
CA THR A 338 57.99 -1.64 13.14
C THR A 338 57.28 -1.81 14.49
N THR A 339 57.88 -1.19 15.52
CA THR A 339 57.29 -0.86 16.82
C THR A 339 56.22 0.22 16.66
N ALA A 340 54.97 -0.11 16.98
CA ALA A 340 53.89 0.88 17.05
C ALA A 340 54.10 1.86 18.23
N PRO A 341 53.81 3.16 18.08
CA PRO A 341 54.00 4.14 19.15
C PRO A 341 52.96 3.95 20.28
N LYS A 342 53.39 4.17 21.52
CA LYS A 342 52.54 4.11 22.73
C LYS A 342 51.45 5.20 22.68
N ALA A 343 50.17 4.78 22.71
CA ALA A 343 48.99 5.64 22.68
C ALA A 343 48.90 6.61 23.88
N ALA A 344 48.79 7.91 23.61
CA ALA A 344 48.69 8.98 24.63
C ALA A 344 47.24 9.46 24.91
N SER A 345 46.25 9.11 24.08
CA SER A 345 44.86 9.57 24.20
C SER A 345 43.87 8.48 24.63
N ARG A 346 42.76 8.89 25.27
CA ARG A 346 41.67 8.00 25.72
C ARG A 346 40.93 7.32 24.56
N GLN A 347 40.88 7.94 23.38
CA GLN A 347 40.28 7.34 22.18
C GLN A 347 41.20 6.32 21.50
N ASP A 348 42.52 6.54 21.52
CA ASP A 348 43.49 5.58 20.96
C ASP A 348 43.54 4.28 21.77
N LYS A 349 43.44 4.40 23.10
CA LYS A 349 43.30 3.23 24.00
C LYS A 349 42.01 2.43 23.74
N PHE A 350 40.95 3.07 23.21
CA PHE A 350 39.72 2.40 22.79
C PHE A 350 39.91 1.66 21.48
N GLY A 351 40.60 2.28 20.50
CA GLY A 351 40.97 1.64 19.24
C GLY A 351 41.80 0.37 19.46
N ASP A 352 42.78 0.41 20.36
CA ASP A 352 43.64 -0.73 20.68
C ASP A 352 42.90 -1.85 21.44
N ALA A 353 42.03 -1.49 22.39
CA ALA A 353 41.23 -2.48 23.14
C ALA A 353 40.15 -3.14 22.26
N PHE A 354 39.52 -2.37 21.37
CA PHE A 354 38.52 -2.88 20.43
C PHE A 354 39.18 -3.71 19.32
N SER A 355 40.35 -3.30 18.84
CA SER A 355 41.19 -4.01 17.88
C SER A 355 41.72 -5.34 18.44
N SER A 356 42.21 -5.37 19.68
CA SER A 356 42.67 -6.62 20.30
C SER A 356 41.52 -7.59 20.59
N ALA A 357 40.36 -7.07 20.99
CA ALA A 357 39.15 -7.86 21.14
C ALA A 357 38.69 -8.42 19.78
N ALA A 358 38.56 -7.57 18.75
CA ALA A 358 38.25 -7.95 17.36
C ALA A 358 39.20 -9.01 16.79
N LYS A 359 40.51 -8.90 17.03
CA LYS A 359 41.50 -9.90 16.61
C LYS A 359 41.35 -11.23 17.35
N SER A 360 41.05 -11.20 18.64
CA SER A 360 40.75 -12.43 19.41
C SER A 360 39.41 -13.06 19.02
N PHE A 361 38.45 -12.27 18.50
CA PHE A 361 37.16 -12.73 17.97
C PHE A 361 37.27 -13.40 16.60
N GLY A 362 38.25 -13.02 15.76
CA GLY A 362 38.45 -13.63 14.45
C GLY A 362 39.12 -15.01 14.49
N GLN A 363 39.60 -15.43 15.66
CA GLN A 363 40.41 -16.64 15.83
C GLN A 363 39.82 -17.65 16.84
N SER A 364 38.64 -17.40 17.45
CA SER A 364 38.06 -18.34 18.41
C SER A 364 37.17 -19.39 17.73
N GLU A 365 37.41 -20.65 18.08
CA GLU A 365 36.92 -21.82 17.34
C GLU A 365 35.46 -22.20 17.65
N ASP A 366 34.85 -21.75 18.77
CA ASP A 366 33.51 -22.20 19.19
C ASP A 366 32.60 -21.10 19.80
N TRP A 367 31.43 -20.84 19.19
CA TRP A 367 30.41 -19.90 19.67
C TRP A 367 29.44 -20.55 20.67
N THR A 368 29.95 -20.89 21.86
CA THR A 368 29.18 -21.50 22.97
C THR A 368 28.57 -20.46 23.92
N PRO A 369 27.61 -20.83 24.81
CA PRO A 369 26.96 -19.90 25.75
C PRO A 369 27.93 -19.20 26.70
N THR A 370 29.03 -19.86 27.04
CA THR A 370 30.13 -19.34 27.87
C THR A 370 30.94 -18.27 27.13
N ALA A 371 31.12 -18.40 25.81
CA ALA A 371 31.71 -17.36 24.97
C ALA A 371 30.82 -16.11 24.93
N ARG A 372 29.49 -16.28 24.84
CA ARG A 372 28.53 -15.16 24.91
C ARG A 372 28.56 -14.44 26.26
N ALA A 373 28.70 -15.18 27.37
CA ALA A 373 28.83 -14.59 28.70
C ALA A 373 30.13 -13.77 28.83
N ARG A 374 31.25 -14.27 28.29
CA ARG A 374 32.53 -13.52 28.27
C ARG A 374 32.47 -12.28 27.39
N VAL A 375 31.76 -12.32 26.27
CA VAL A 375 31.51 -11.13 25.41
C VAL A 375 30.70 -10.09 26.17
N ARG A 376 29.67 -10.53 26.90
CA ARG A 376 28.84 -9.64 27.72
C ARG A 376 29.66 -9.01 28.84
N ASP A 377 30.51 -9.79 29.51
CA ASP A 377 31.40 -9.30 30.57
C ASP A 377 32.46 -8.32 30.05
N ALA A 378 33.04 -8.58 28.86
CA ALA A 378 34.03 -7.69 28.24
C ALA A 378 33.37 -6.36 27.80
N PHE A 379 32.16 -6.45 27.24
CA PHE A 379 31.37 -5.27 26.88
C PHE A 379 30.93 -4.49 28.13
N ASP A 380 30.56 -5.19 29.21
CA ASP A 380 30.21 -4.56 30.48
C ASP A 380 31.41 -3.88 31.13
N ARG A 381 32.60 -4.49 31.11
CA ARG A 381 33.87 -3.88 31.59
C ARG A 381 34.28 -2.65 30.77
N ALA A 382 34.14 -2.72 29.44
CA ALA A 382 34.40 -1.60 28.55
C ALA A 382 33.39 -0.46 28.77
N SER A 383 32.11 -0.79 28.96
CA SER A 383 31.06 0.19 29.24
C SER A 383 31.23 0.88 30.59
N SER A 384 31.66 0.14 31.64
CA SER A 384 31.91 0.69 32.98
C SER A 384 33.15 1.57 33.06
N ALA A 385 34.12 1.39 32.15
CA ALA A 385 35.30 2.24 32.07
C ALA A 385 35.01 3.60 31.40
N MET A 386 33.94 3.70 30.59
CA MET A 386 33.56 4.91 29.86
C MET A 386 32.38 5.67 30.47
N LEU A 387 31.45 4.97 31.12
CA LEU A 387 30.26 5.57 31.73
C LEU A 387 30.39 5.51 33.25
N SER A 388 30.33 6.67 33.90
CA SER A 388 30.13 6.72 35.35
C SER A 388 28.89 5.87 35.71
N PRO A 389 28.89 5.13 36.83
CA PRO A 389 27.73 4.32 37.24
C PRO A 389 26.42 5.13 37.23
N GLU A 390 26.47 6.42 37.56
CA GLU A 390 25.33 7.34 37.48
C GLU A 390 24.85 7.61 36.05
N GLN A 391 25.76 7.70 35.07
CA GLN A 391 25.43 7.86 33.67
C GLN A 391 24.87 6.57 33.08
N LYS A 392 25.44 5.40 33.41
CA LYS A 392 24.89 4.10 32.99
C LYS A 392 23.48 3.89 33.56
N GLN A 393 23.23 4.33 34.79
CA GLN A 393 21.92 4.29 35.43
C GLN A 393 20.95 5.35 34.89
N LYS A 394 21.44 6.53 34.49
CA LYS A 394 20.65 7.52 33.73
C LYS A 394 20.30 7.03 32.33
N TYR A 395 21.20 6.33 31.63
CA TYR A 395 20.91 5.79 30.30
C TYR A 395 20.00 4.57 30.38
N LEU A 396 20.25 3.61 31.28
CA LEU A 396 19.34 2.49 31.53
C LEU A 396 17.99 3.00 32.04
N GLY A 397 17.99 3.97 32.95
CA GLY A 397 16.80 4.70 33.39
C GLY A 397 16.16 5.52 32.27
N SER A 398 16.91 5.97 31.25
CA SER A 398 16.38 6.62 30.05
C SER A 398 15.77 5.61 29.09
N THR A 399 16.31 4.40 28.99
CA THR A 399 15.73 3.30 28.20
C THR A 399 14.51 2.74 28.90
N GLN A 400 14.49 2.72 30.23
CA GLN A 400 13.36 2.36 31.06
C GLN A 400 12.31 3.48 31.05
N LYS A 401 12.72 4.75 31.04
CA LYS A 401 11.86 5.90 30.74
C LYS A 401 11.35 5.84 29.31
N PHE A 402 12.14 5.44 28.32
CA PHE A 402 11.69 5.29 26.93
C PHE A 402 10.71 4.11 26.81
N LYS A 403 10.92 3.02 27.55
CA LYS A 403 9.96 1.92 27.70
C LYS A 403 8.69 2.33 28.49
N LEU A 404 8.80 3.29 29.41
CA LEU A 404 7.66 3.91 30.09
C LEU A 404 6.97 4.98 29.21
N LEU A 405 7.70 5.63 28.30
CA LEU A 405 7.22 6.66 27.37
C LEU A 405 6.62 6.07 26.09
N ALA A 406 7.07 4.88 25.67
CA ALA A 406 6.57 4.14 24.51
C ALA A 406 5.66 2.97 24.90
N GLY A 407 5.53 2.67 26.21
CA GLY A 407 4.83 1.51 26.74
C GLY A 407 5.46 0.19 26.31
N GLY A 408 5.24 -0.88 27.07
CA GLY A 408 5.35 -2.22 26.48
C GLY A 408 4.32 -2.38 25.35
N PRO A 409 4.49 -3.37 24.45
CA PRO A 409 3.59 -3.59 23.30
C PRO A 409 2.11 -3.86 23.64
N TYR A 410 1.72 -3.84 24.93
CA TYR A 410 0.40 -4.21 25.43
C TYR A 410 -0.20 -3.21 26.44
N ALA A 411 0.39 -2.04 26.65
CA ALA A 411 -0.14 -1.05 27.60
C ALA A 411 -1.02 -0.02 26.90
N SER A 412 -2.33 -0.13 27.06
CA SER A 412 -3.35 0.84 26.63
C SER A 412 -3.31 2.10 27.51
N HIS A 413 -2.28 2.94 27.37
CA HIS A 413 -2.31 4.26 27.99
C HIS A 413 -3.15 5.21 27.13
N THR A 414 -4.15 5.83 27.77
CA THR A 414 -4.88 6.95 27.19
C THR A 414 -3.92 8.12 26.94
N PRO A 415 -4.19 9.00 25.95
CA PRO A 415 -3.31 10.13 25.59
C PRO A 415 -3.07 11.15 26.73
N LYS A 416 -3.65 10.94 27.91
CA LYS A 416 -3.53 11.79 29.11
C LYS A 416 -2.19 11.63 29.84
N ASP A 417 -1.49 10.51 29.70
CA ASP A 417 -0.23 10.23 30.41
C ASP A 417 1.04 10.62 29.61
N MET A 418 0.88 11.21 28.43
CA MET A 418 1.99 11.47 27.52
C MET A 418 2.75 12.76 27.84
N ASN A 419 4.08 12.71 27.75
CA ASN A 419 4.93 13.88 27.93
C ASN A 419 4.57 15.01 26.91
N PRO A 420 4.37 16.26 27.35
CA PRO A 420 3.96 17.37 26.47
C PRO A 420 4.92 17.63 25.30
N ILE A 421 6.21 17.30 25.45
CA ILE A 421 7.20 17.45 24.36
C ILE A 421 6.95 16.42 23.27
N LEU A 422 6.70 15.15 23.64
CA LEU A 422 6.40 14.08 22.69
C LEU A 422 5.07 14.36 21.96
N ALA A 423 4.08 14.89 22.69
CA ALA A 423 2.82 15.33 22.11
C ALA A 423 3.02 16.42 21.03
N ARG A 424 3.92 17.38 21.29
CA ARG A 424 4.24 18.45 20.33
C ARG A 424 4.94 17.91 19.08
N ILE A 425 5.83 16.93 19.24
CA ILE A 425 6.52 16.27 18.11
C ILE A 425 5.53 15.48 17.25
N LEU A 426 4.67 14.67 17.87
CA LEU A 426 3.68 13.86 17.15
C LEU A 426 2.60 14.73 16.46
N ARG A 427 2.26 15.90 17.02
CA ARG A 427 1.41 16.90 16.33
C ARG A 427 2.09 17.58 15.15
N SER A 428 3.42 17.62 15.13
CA SER A 428 4.18 18.26 14.05
C SER A 428 4.05 17.47 12.73
N PRO A 429 4.27 18.11 11.56
CA PRO A 429 4.21 17.43 10.26
C PRO A 429 5.18 16.24 10.14
N ILE A 430 6.25 16.24 10.93
CA ILE A 430 7.28 15.18 10.96
C ILE A 430 6.80 13.98 11.80
N GLY A 431 5.95 14.21 12.80
CA GLY A 431 5.38 13.16 13.66
C GLY A 431 4.13 12.51 13.09
N GLN A 432 3.36 13.23 12.25
CA GLN A 432 2.13 12.73 11.61
C GLN A 432 2.30 11.36 10.93
N PRO A 433 3.39 11.06 10.20
CA PRO A 433 3.55 9.75 9.56
C PRO A 433 3.69 8.59 10.54
N LEU A 434 4.14 8.86 11.77
CA LEU A 434 4.35 7.87 12.83
C LEU A 434 3.07 7.64 13.65
N CYS A 435 2.10 8.56 13.58
CA CYS A 435 0.84 8.44 14.28
C CYS A 435 0.00 7.29 13.72
N GLN A 436 -0.41 6.36 14.59
CA GLN A 436 -1.42 5.36 14.29
C GLN A 436 -2.79 5.89 14.67
N THR A 437 -3.54 6.40 13.69
CA THR A 437 -4.89 6.92 13.96
C THR A 437 -5.89 5.79 14.21
N TYR A 438 -6.92 6.04 15.02
CA TYR A 438 -8.00 5.09 15.26
C TYR A 438 -8.63 4.64 13.94
N ALA A 439 -8.89 5.57 13.02
CA ALA A 439 -9.42 5.29 11.69
C ALA A 439 -8.57 4.32 10.88
N GLN A 440 -7.26 4.55 10.80
CA GLN A 440 -6.34 3.67 10.08
C GLN A 440 -6.24 2.28 10.73
N ARG A 441 -6.22 2.21 12.06
CA ARG A 441 -6.19 0.94 12.79
C ARG A 441 -7.49 0.15 12.59
N LEU A 442 -8.65 0.78 12.72
CA LEU A 442 -9.92 0.09 12.52
C LEU A 442 -10.07 -0.37 11.07
N SER A 443 -9.82 0.51 10.10
CA SER A 443 -9.91 0.16 8.68
C SER A 443 -8.92 -0.94 8.28
N SER A 444 -7.68 -0.94 8.80
CA SER A 444 -6.72 -2.00 8.52
C SER A 444 -7.11 -3.36 9.12
N ILE A 445 -7.78 -3.38 10.28
CA ILE A 445 -8.26 -4.64 10.88
C ILE A 445 -9.51 -5.13 10.15
N VAL A 446 -10.51 -4.27 9.95
CA VAL A 446 -11.81 -4.66 9.38
C VAL A 446 -11.69 -4.94 7.89
N LEU A 447 -11.07 -4.05 7.11
CA LEU A 447 -10.96 -4.13 5.65
C LEU A 447 -9.73 -4.93 5.20
N GLY A 448 -8.83 -5.29 6.11
CA GLY A 448 -7.62 -6.05 5.82
C GLY A 448 -6.40 -5.17 5.51
N THR A 449 -5.25 -5.82 5.31
CA THR A 449 -3.98 -5.21 4.90
C THR A 449 -3.31 -6.08 3.82
N PRO A 450 -2.58 -5.50 2.84
CA PRO A 450 -2.19 -4.09 2.68
C PRO A 450 -3.20 -3.20 1.96
N GLU A 451 -4.21 -3.78 1.32
CA GLU A 451 -5.23 -3.09 0.51
C GLU A 451 -6.61 -3.25 1.15
N SER A 452 -7.48 -2.25 0.98
CA SER A 452 -8.84 -2.25 1.51
C SER A 452 -9.76 -3.14 0.69
N SER A 453 -10.25 -4.21 1.31
CA SER A 453 -11.24 -5.13 0.71
C SER A 453 -12.69 -4.61 0.78
N LEU A 454 -12.90 -3.29 0.83
CA LEU A 454 -14.22 -2.67 1.00
C LEU A 454 -15.24 -3.09 -0.07
N SER A 455 -14.90 -2.96 -1.35
CA SER A 455 -15.80 -3.35 -2.46
C SER A 455 -16.10 -4.84 -2.43
N LEU A 456 -15.07 -5.64 -2.15
CA LEU A 456 -15.14 -7.09 -2.07
C LEU A 456 -16.15 -7.54 -0.99
N ILE A 457 -16.11 -6.92 0.20
CA ILE A 457 -17.05 -7.21 1.30
C ILE A 457 -18.47 -6.79 0.92
N VAL A 458 -18.66 -5.57 0.44
CA VAL A 458 -19.99 -5.03 0.11
C VAL A 458 -20.63 -5.85 -1.02
N ASP A 459 -19.89 -6.17 -2.07
CA ASP A 459 -20.37 -7.01 -3.17
C ASP A 459 -20.70 -8.43 -2.72
N ALA A 460 -19.92 -9.01 -1.81
CA ALA A 460 -20.21 -10.34 -1.28
C ALA A 460 -21.51 -10.36 -0.48
N VAL A 461 -21.73 -9.36 0.38
CA VAL A 461 -22.97 -9.22 1.17
C VAL A 461 -24.16 -8.99 0.25
N GLU A 462 -24.04 -8.05 -0.68
CA GLU A 462 -25.14 -7.70 -1.58
C GLU A 462 -25.52 -8.85 -2.51
N SER A 463 -24.51 -9.50 -3.12
CA SER A 463 -24.73 -10.65 -3.99
C SER A 463 -25.43 -11.78 -3.24
N LEU A 464 -24.94 -12.07 -2.03
CA LEU A 464 -25.49 -13.15 -1.22
C LEU A 464 -26.95 -12.88 -0.83
N THR A 465 -27.25 -11.69 -0.31
CA THR A 465 -28.61 -11.29 0.03
C THR A 465 -29.54 -11.37 -1.17
N ARG A 466 -29.16 -10.76 -2.31
CA ARG A 466 -30.04 -10.73 -3.50
C ARG A 466 -30.25 -12.09 -4.13
N LEU A 467 -29.23 -12.95 -4.16
CA LEU A 467 -29.38 -14.31 -4.68
C LEU A 467 -30.31 -15.15 -3.79
N LEU A 468 -30.19 -15.04 -2.46
CA LEU A 468 -31.09 -15.72 -1.54
C LEU A 468 -32.54 -15.24 -1.71
N ILE A 469 -32.77 -13.94 -1.85
CA ILE A 469 -34.12 -13.40 -2.10
C ILE A 469 -34.66 -13.88 -3.45
N ALA A 470 -33.85 -13.85 -4.51
CA ALA A 470 -34.23 -14.32 -5.83
C ALA A 470 -34.56 -15.83 -5.85
N SER A 471 -33.93 -16.61 -4.97
CA SER A 471 -34.18 -18.06 -4.87
C SER A 471 -35.62 -18.42 -4.49
N LEU A 472 -36.39 -17.50 -3.89
CA LEU A 472 -37.81 -17.72 -3.60
C LEU A 472 -38.64 -17.99 -4.86
N ALA A 473 -38.27 -17.37 -5.99
CA ALA A 473 -38.99 -17.49 -7.25
C ALA A 473 -38.21 -18.28 -8.33
N GLU A 474 -36.88 -18.32 -8.22
CA GLU A 474 -36.00 -18.77 -9.30
C GLU A 474 -35.27 -20.09 -9.04
N ASP A 475 -35.32 -20.64 -7.82
CA ASP A 475 -34.72 -21.94 -7.48
C ASP A 475 -35.78 -23.07 -7.56
N PRO A 476 -35.77 -23.90 -8.61
CA PRO A 476 -36.77 -24.96 -8.77
C PRO A 476 -36.59 -26.13 -7.81
N TYR A 477 -35.42 -26.27 -7.18
CA TYR A 477 -35.10 -27.41 -6.31
C TYR A 477 -35.13 -27.05 -4.82
N GLY A 478 -35.31 -25.78 -4.46
CA GLY A 478 -35.33 -25.29 -3.07
C GLY A 478 -34.03 -25.52 -2.30
N LYS A 479 -32.91 -25.79 -2.99
CA LYS A 479 -31.61 -26.07 -2.36
C LYS A 479 -30.99 -24.81 -1.74
N VAL A 480 -31.18 -23.67 -2.39
CA VAL A 480 -30.61 -22.38 -1.97
C VAL A 480 -31.24 -21.90 -0.66
N GLN A 481 -32.54 -22.16 -0.50
CA GLN A 481 -33.34 -21.72 0.65
C GLN A 481 -32.91 -22.42 1.96
N ALA A 482 -32.37 -23.63 1.88
CA ALA A 482 -31.86 -24.37 3.04
C ALA A 482 -30.68 -23.67 3.74
N ASP A 483 -29.92 -22.84 3.01
CA ASP A 483 -28.75 -22.13 3.54
C ASP A 483 -29.10 -20.80 4.23
N VAL A 484 -30.32 -20.29 4.06
CA VAL A 484 -30.78 -18.99 4.59
C VAL A 484 -30.54 -18.84 6.11
N PRO A 485 -30.84 -19.82 6.99
CA PRO A 485 -30.58 -19.69 8.43
C PRO A 485 -29.12 -19.48 8.75
N SER A 486 -28.24 -20.19 8.04
CA SER A 486 -26.80 -20.12 8.25
C SER A 486 -26.27 -18.73 7.90
N VAL A 487 -26.79 -18.14 6.82
CA VAL A 487 -26.42 -16.81 6.35
C VAL A 487 -26.95 -15.74 7.29
N VAL A 488 -28.22 -15.83 7.71
CA VAL A 488 -28.79 -14.87 8.69
C VAL A 488 -27.97 -14.86 9.97
N ARG A 489 -27.64 -16.03 10.54
CA ARG A 489 -26.78 -16.13 11.73
C ARG A 489 -25.40 -15.52 11.49
N LEU A 490 -24.80 -15.75 10.32
CA LEU A 490 -23.50 -15.19 9.97
C LEU A 490 -23.54 -13.66 9.89
N LEU A 491 -24.54 -13.09 9.21
CA LEU A 491 -24.72 -11.64 9.09
C LEU A 491 -24.96 -11.02 10.47
N THR A 492 -25.89 -11.57 11.27
CA THR A 492 -26.16 -11.10 12.64
C THR A 492 -24.90 -11.14 13.50
N ARG A 493 -24.16 -12.25 13.51
CA ARG A 493 -22.91 -12.37 14.27
C ARG A 493 -21.89 -11.32 13.84
N THR A 494 -21.75 -11.10 12.53
CA THR A 494 -20.78 -10.16 11.98
C THR A 494 -21.14 -8.72 12.32
N VAL A 495 -22.42 -8.34 12.22
CA VAL A 495 -22.90 -7.01 12.63
C VAL A 495 -22.64 -6.76 14.12
N LEU A 496 -23.02 -7.70 15.00
CA LEU A 496 -22.83 -7.55 16.44
C LEU A 496 -21.35 -7.47 16.81
N THR A 497 -20.51 -8.31 16.19
CA THR A 497 -19.06 -8.33 16.44
C THR A 497 -18.40 -7.04 15.95
N LEU A 498 -18.76 -6.57 14.76
CA LEU A 498 -18.21 -5.35 14.17
C LEU A 498 -18.68 -4.09 14.90
N ASP A 499 -19.96 -4.00 15.27
CA ASP A 499 -20.50 -2.87 16.03
C ASP A 499 -19.92 -2.82 17.45
N ALA A 500 -19.79 -3.96 18.12
CA ALA A 500 -19.13 -4.02 19.43
C ALA A 500 -17.65 -3.61 19.35
N PHE A 501 -16.97 -4.01 18.28
CA PHE A 501 -15.57 -3.68 18.06
C PHE A 501 -15.34 -2.19 17.74
N ALA A 502 -16.14 -1.63 16.82
CA ALA A 502 -16.02 -0.24 16.36
C ALA A 502 -16.61 0.78 17.35
N HIS A 503 -17.81 0.53 17.89
CA HIS A 503 -18.55 1.52 18.66
C HIS A 503 -18.48 1.31 20.17
N GLN A 504 -18.54 0.05 20.62
CA GLN A 504 -18.72 -0.29 22.05
C GLN A 504 -17.39 -0.47 22.81
N GLY A 505 -16.28 0.01 22.25
CA GLY A 505 -14.98 0.01 22.92
C GLY A 505 -14.17 -1.27 22.76
N GLY A 506 -14.46 -2.12 21.77
CA GLY A 506 -13.62 -3.27 21.48
C GLY A 506 -12.23 -2.92 20.89
N LEU A 507 -12.07 -1.70 20.37
CA LEU A 507 -10.78 -1.14 19.96
C LEU A 507 -10.50 0.15 20.72
N ASP A 508 -9.37 0.21 21.42
CA ASP A 508 -8.89 1.43 22.08
C ASP A 508 -8.04 2.29 21.14
N ALA A 509 -8.11 3.61 21.34
CA ALA A 509 -7.24 4.56 20.64
C ALA A 509 -5.76 4.27 20.96
N HIS A 510 -4.90 4.36 19.94
CA HIS A 510 -3.46 4.17 20.15
C HIS A 510 -2.91 5.41 20.86
N TRP A 511 -1.89 5.24 21.71
CA TRP A 511 -1.28 6.35 22.45
C TRP A 511 -0.68 7.44 21.54
N THR A 512 -0.33 7.10 20.29
CA THR A 512 0.15 8.07 19.28
C THR A 512 -0.96 8.89 18.65
N ASP A 513 -2.23 8.51 18.82
CA ASP A 513 -3.37 9.24 18.27
C ASP A 513 -3.76 10.39 19.19
N ILE A 514 -3.09 11.52 19.02
CA ILE A 514 -3.28 12.71 19.86
C ILE A 514 -4.56 13.46 19.49
N ASN A 515 -5.05 13.26 18.28
CA ASN A 515 -6.23 13.94 17.76
C ASN A 515 -7.52 13.22 18.15
N PHE A 516 -7.42 12.00 18.69
CA PHE A 516 -8.58 11.28 19.19
C PHE A 516 -9.20 11.99 20.41
N PRO A 517 -10.51 12.25 20.42
CA PRO A 517 -11.16 12.96 21.52
C PRO A 517 -10.96 12.26 22.88
N PRO A 518 -10.72 13.01 23.97
CA PRO A 518 -10.51 12.43 25.29
C PRO A 518 -11.81 11.82 25.85
N SER A 519 -11.71 10.85 26.75
CA SER A 519 -12.87 10.17 27.38
C SER A 519 -13.75 11.09 28.23
N SER A 520 -13.34 12.35 28.39
CA SER A 520 -14.14 13.40 29.04
C SER A 520 -15.27 13.90 28.14
N ASP A 521 -15.20 13.69 26.82
CA ASP A 521 -16.25 14.01 25.86
C ASP A 521 -16.71 12.74 25.11
N PRO A 522 -17.72 12.03 25.63
CA PRO A 522 -18.21 10.79 25.02
C PRO A 522 -18.91 11.02 23.68
N GLN A 523 -19.48 12.21 23.44
CA GLN A 523 -20.15 12.51 22.17
C GLN A 523 -19.13 12.68 21.04
N ALA A 524 -18.06 13.45 21.28
CA ALA A 524 -16.97 13.57 20.31
C ALA A 524 -16.30 12.22 20.02
N GLN A 525 -16.15 11.35 21.03
CA GLN A 525 -15.64 10.00 20.83
C GLN A 525 -16.56 9.13 19.97
N ALA A 526 -17.87 9.18 20.19
CA ALA A 526 -18.83 8.43 19.38
C ALA A 526 -18.79 8.85 17.91
N VAL A 527 -18.63 10.16 17.63
CA VAL A 527 -18.46 10.67 16.26
C VAL A 527 -17.12 10.25 15.68
N ALA A 528 -16.02 10.34 16.44
CA ALA A 528 -14.69 9.96 15.96
C ALA A 528 -14.52 8.45 15.70
N ARG A 529 -15.33 7.61 16.36
CA ARG A 529 -15.34 6.16 16.13
C ARG A 529 -16.07 5.76 14.84
N ARG A 530 -16.96 6.61 14.31
CA ARG A 530 -17.68 6.37 13.06
C ARG A 530 -16.77 6.66 11.87
N ILE A 531 -16.28 5.60 11.25
CA ILE A 531 -15.39 5.69 10.09
C ILE A 531 -16.19 5.36 8.82
N PRO A 532 -16.17 6.23 7.79
CA PRO A 532 -17.07 6.11 6.65
C PRO A 532 -16.99 4.75 5.95
N ASP A 533 -15.79 4.22 5.72
CA ASP A 533 -15.61 2.92 5.04
C ASP A 533 -16.20 1.75 5.86
N VAL A 534 -16.09 1.80 7.19
CA VAL A 534 -16.62 0.74 8.07
C VAL A 534 -18.13 0.87 8.23
N GLU A 535 -18.66 2.10 8.28
CA GLU A 535 -20.10 2.36 8.28
C GLU A 535 -20.77 1.88 6.99
N ILE A 536 -20.10 1.99 5.84
CA ILE A 536 -20.60 1.42 4.57
C ILE A 536 -20.73 -0.11 4.67
N VAL A 537 -19.78 -0.78 5.32
CA VAL A 537 -19.87 -2.24 5.56
C VAL A 537 -21.00 -2.57 6.54
N LEU A 538 -21.10 -1.84 7.65
CA LEU A 538 -22.16 -2.03 8.65
C LEU A 538 -23.55 -1.82 8.06
N SER A 539 -23.74 -0.74 7.28
CA SER A 539 -25.01 -0.46 6.59
C SER A 539 -25.34 -1.56 5.58
N ALA A 540 -24.40 -1.99 4.74
CA ALA A 540 -24.62 -3.08 3.79
C ALA A 540 -25.04 -4.40 4.48
N LEU A 541 -24.41 -4.74 5.62
CA LEU A 541 -24.77 -5.92 6.42
C LEU A 541 -26.17 -5.78 7.05
N ARG A 542 -26.49 -4.61 7.61
CA ARG A 542 -27.80 -4.31 8.24
C ARG A 542 -28.94 -4.33 7.22
N ASP A 543 -28.74 -3.64 6.10
CA ASP A 543 -29.71 -3.61 4.99
C ASP A 543 -29.90 -5.01 4.42
N GLY A 544 -28.80 -5.74 4.19
CA GLY A 544 -28.86 -7.12 3.71
C GLY A 544 -29.64 -8.05 4.63
N LEU A 545 -29.50 -7.88 5.95
CA LEU A 545 -30.25 -8.61 6.96
C LEU A 545 -31.74 -8.20 6.99
N LYS A 546 -32.02 -6.90 6.88
CA LYS A 546 -33.39 -6.36 6.82
C LYS A 546 -34.14 -6.88 5.60
N ASP A 547 -33.52 -6.83 4.42
CA ASP A 547 -34.10 -7.31 3.17
C ASP A 547 -34.39 -8.82 3.22
N LEU A 548 -33.47 -9.63 3.79
CA LEU A 548 -33.68 -11.06 3.99
C LEU A 548 -34.84 -11.36 4.94
N LEU A 549 -34.89 -10.70 6.10
CA LEU A 549 -35.95 -10.91 7.08
C LEU A 549 -37.33 -10.48 6.54
N ALA A 550 -37.36 -9.42 5.73
CA ALA A 550 -38.59 -8.96 5.07
C ALA A 550 -39.07 -9.94 4.00
N ALA A 551 -38.18 -10.42 3.12
CA ALA A 551 -38.52 -11.34 2.04
C ALA A 551 -38.94 -12.72 2.56
N PHE A 552 -38.23 -13.25 3.57
CA PHE A 552 -38.51 -14.58 4.13
C PHE A 552 -39.51 -14.56 5.28
N ARG A 553 -40.08 -13.40 5.64
CA ARG A 553 -41.07 -13.23 6.73
C ARG A 553 -42.11 -14.36 6.84
N PRO A 554 -42.80 -14.79 5.76
CA PRO A 554 -43.80 -15.85 5.85
C PRO A 554 -43.20 -17.24 6.14
N TYR A 555 -41.92 -17.46 5.85
CA TYR A 555 -41.24 -18.77 5.92
C TYR A 555 -40.21 -18.89 7.06
N LEU A 556 -40.01 -17.84 7.87
CA LEU A 556 -38.95 -17.81 8.90
C LEU A 556 -39.03 -18.97 9.89
N ARG A 557 -40.25 -19.38 10.27
CA ARG A 557 -40.47 -20.49 11.21
C ARG A 557 -40.08 -21.83 10.60
N ASP A 558 -40.48 -22.06 9.35
CA ASP A 558 -40.27 -23.33 8.64
C ASP A 558 -38.80 -23.52 8.26
N ILE A 559 -38.11 -22.43 7.97
CA ILE A 559 -36.69 -22.41 7.62
C ILE A 559 -35.80 -22.48 8.89
N GLY A 560 -36.37 -22.39 10.11
CA GLY A 560 -35.63 -22.62 11.36
C GLY A 560 -34.98 -21.37 11.97
N ILE A 561 -35.46 -20.18 11.60
CA ILE A 561 -35.09 -18.90 12.24
C ILE A 561 -36.20 -18.53 13.23
N ALA A 562 -36.07 -19.02 14.47
CA ALA A 562 -37.09 -18.83 15.50
C ALA A 562 -36.50 -18.38 16.85
N GLY A 563 -37.35 -17.76 17.67
CA GLY A 563 -37.04 -17.40 19.05
C GLY A 563 -35.88 -16.41 19.19
N LYS A 564 -34.80 -16.85 19.82
CA LYS A 564 -33.62 -16.02 20.14
C LYS A 564 -32.90 -15.51 18.89
N ASP A 565 -32.73 -16.36 17.88
CA ASP A 565 -32.01 -16.02 16.65
C ASP A 565 -32.74 -14.91 15.89
N LEU A 566 -34.07 -14.97 15.82
CA LEU A 566 -34.89 -13.94 15.19
C LEU A 566 -34.83 -12.62 15.95
N ARG A 567 -34.84 -12.66 17.29
CA ARG A 567 -34.74 -11.46 18.12
C ARG A 567 -33.40 -10.75 17.90
N LEU A 568 -32.30 -11.50 17.95
CA LEU A 568 -30.95 -10.96 17.71
C LEU A 568 -30.79 -10.44 16.29
N ALA A 569 -31.39 -11.11 15.30
CA ALA A 569 -31.35 -10.66 13.92
C ALA A 569 -32.13 -9.35 13.71
N LYS A 570 -33.31 -9.20 14.32
CA LYS A 570 -34.07 -7.95 14.29
C LYS A 570 -33.33 -6.80 14.97
N GLU A 571 -32.75 -7.06 16.14
CA GLU A 571 -31.94 -6.09 16.89
C GLU A 571 -30.72 -5.64 16.07
N ALA A 572 -29.98 -6.59 15.49
CA ALA A 572 -28.82 -6.29 14.64
C ALA A 572 -29.22 -5.49 13.37
N ALA A 573 -30.40 -5.75 12.80
CA ALA A 573 -30.92 -5.03 11.64
C ALA A 573 -31.50 -3.64 11.99
N GLY A 574 -31.60 -3.28 13.27
CA GLY A 574 -32.23 -2.02 13.70
C GLY A 574 -33.74 -1.97 13.40
N ILE A 575 -34.41 -3.12 13.40
CA ILE A 575 -35.86 -3.21 13.25
C ILE A 575 -36.45 -3.18 14.65
N ASP A 576 -36.90 -2.01 15.09
CA ASP A 576 -37.56 -1.85 16.39
C ASP A 576 -38.78 -2.79 16.49
N GLY A 577 -38.94 -3.42 17.65
CA GLY A 577 -39.86 -4.54 17.89
C GLY A 577 -41.35 -4.23 17.83
N GLU A 578 -41.78 -3.12 17.24
CA GLU A 578 -43.18 -2.68 17.23
C GLU A 578 -44.01 -3.21 16.05
N GLU A 579 -43.40 -3.74 14.99
CA GLU A 579 -44.17 -4.51 14.02
C GLU A 579 -44.13 -6.01 14.36
N VAL A 580 -45.15 -6.40 15.14
CA VAL A 580 -46.07 -7.53 14.93
C VAL A 580 -46.61 -8.00 16.30
N SER A 581 -47.78 -7.49 16.65
CA SER A 581 -48.85 -8.34 17.17
C SER A 581 -49.49 -9.08 15.99
#